data_AF-A0A7G2J007-F1
#
_entry.id   AF-A0A7G2J007-F1
#
_cell.length_a   1.000
_cell.length_b   1.000
_cell.length_c   1.000
_cell.angle_alpha   90.00
_cell.angle_beta   90.00
_cell.angle_gamma   90.00
#
_symmetry.space_group_name_H-M   'P 1'
#
loop_
_entity.id
_entity.type
_entity.pdbx_description
1 polymer ?
#
loop_
_entity_poly.entity_id
_entity_poly.type
_entity_poly.pdbx_seq_one_letter_code
_entity_poly.pdbx_strand_id
1 'polypeptide(L)'
;MKKLVELMPQSRAKLDANLKDFEAQLAATDKQVGNELAPLKGKGYFVFHDAYGYYEKHYGLTPLGHFTVNPEIQPGAQRLHEIRTQLVEQKATCVFAEPQFRPAVVEAVARGTSVRMGTLDPLGTNIKLGKTSYSAFFEPISQPVCELPERRLMRK
;
A
#
# COMPACT_ATOMS: atom_id res chain seq x y z
N MET A 1 0.10 -12.09 22.10
CA MET A 1 -0.68 -13.19 22.73
C MET A 1 -0.59 -13.25 24.26
N LYS A 2 0.55 -12.90 24.88
CA LYS A 2 0.75 -12.94 26.36
C LYS A 2 -0.38 -12.30 27.18
N LYS A 3 -0.84 -11.11 26.81
CA LYS A 3 -1.95 -10.41 27.49
C LYS A 3 -3.28 -11.17 27.45
N LEU A 4 -3.61 -11.81 26.34
CA LEU A 4 -4.84 -12.61 26.24
C LEU A 4 -4.73 -13.90 27.07
N VAL A 5 -3.54 -14.49 27.15
CA VAL A 5 -3.31 -15.67 28.00
C VAL A 5 -3.38 -15.32 29.50
N GLU A 6 -2.94 -14.12 29.89
CA GLU A 6 -3.12 -13.59 31.26
C GLU A 6 -4.61 -13.42 31.62
N LEU A 7 -5.42 -12.89 30.68
CA LEU A 7 -6.84 -12.63 30.90
C LEU A 7 -7.75 -13.86 30.72
N MET A 8 -7.33 -14.83 29.91
CA MET A 8 -8.12 -16.01 29.53
C MET A 8 -7.27 -17.30 29.60
N PRO A 9 -6.79 -17.69 30.80
CA PRO A 9 -5.89 -18.84 30.96
C PRO A 9 -6.50 -20.17 30.47
N GLN A 10 -7.81 -20.34 30.59
CA GLN A 10 -8.56 -21.51 30.11
C GLN A 10 -8.49 -21.67 28.58
N SER A 11 -8.21 -20.59 27.84
CA SER A 11 -8.12 -20.60 26.38
C SER A 11 -6.67 -20.69 25.89
N ARG A 12 -5.68 -20.90 26.76
CA ARG A 12 -4.24 -20.91 26.42
C ARG A 12 -3.91 -21.76 25.20
N ALA A 13 -4.31 -23.04 25.21
CA ALA A 13 -4.01 -23.95 24.10
C ALA A 13 -4.54 -23.43 22.75
N LYS A 14 -5.73 -22.79 22.75
CA LYS A 14 -6.30 -22.19 21.55
C LYS A 14 -5.55 -20.93 21.13
N LEU A 15 -5.15 -20.09 22.08
CA LEU A 15 -4.39 -18.86 21.82
C LEU A 15 -2.99 -19.17 21.28
N ASP A 16 -2.32 -20.19 21.82
CA ASP A 16 -1.01 -20.64 21.35
C ASP A 16 -1.10 -21.23 19.93
N ALA A 17 -2.12 -22.06 19.66
CA ALA A 17 -2.39 -22.58 18.31
C ALA A 17 -2.70 -21.44 17.32
N ASN A 18 -3.51 -20.46 17.71
CA ASN A 18 -3.83 -19.30 16.87
C ASN A 18 -2.58 -18.47 16.56
N LEU A 19 -1.67 -18.27 17.53
CA LEU A 19 -0.41 -17.56 17.32
C LEU A 19 0.48 -18.31 16.33
N LYS A 20 0.66 -19.63 16.52
CA LYS A 20 1.45 -20.46 15.61
C LYS A 20 0.92 -20.42 14.18
N ASP A 21 -0.40 -20.51 14.03
CA ASP A 21 -1.04 -20.43 12.71
C ASP A 21 -0.84 -19.05 12.06
N PHE A 22 -0.96 -17.98 12.84
CA PHE A 22 -0.73 -16.62 12.38
C PHE A 22 0.72 -16.39 11.93
N GLU A 23 1.70 -16.85 12.70
CA GLU A 23 3.12 -16.72 12.35
C GLU A 23 3.46 -17.49 11.07
N ALA A 24 2.93 -18.70 10.90
CA ALA A 24 3.12 -19.49 9.69
C ALA A 24 2.49 -18.80 8.46
N GLN A 25 1.29 -18.25 8.61
CA GLN A 25 0.61 -17.50 7.55
C GLN A 25 1.37 -16.23 7.19
N LEU A 26 1.81 -15.46 8.20
CA LEU A 26 2.56 -14.22 7.99
C LEU A 26 3.88 -14.49 7.26
N ALA A 27 4.63 -15.53 7.64
CA ALA A 27 5.87 -15.90 6.95
C ALA A 27 5.64 -16.31 5.49
N ALA A 28 4.54 -17.00 5.20
CA ALA A 28 4.17 -17.35 3.83
C ALA A 28 3.78 -16.10 3.02
N THR A 29 2.95 -15.22 3.60
CA THR A 29 2.55 -13.94 2.99
C THR A 29 3.76 -13.06 2.71
N ASP A 30 4.67 -12.90 3.67
CA ASP A 30 5.88 -12.11 3.54
C ASP A 30 6.72 -12.56 2.33
N LYS A 31 6.95 -13.86 2.21
CA LYS A 31 7.66 -14.43 1.06
C LYS A 31 6.94 -14.18 -0.26
N GLN A 32 5.61 -14.33 -0.29
CA GLN A 32 4.83 -14.10 -1.50
C GLN A 32 4.92 -12.63 -1.93
N VAL A 33 4.62 -11.70 -1.02
CA VAL A 33 4.65 -10.25 -1.27
C VAL A 33 6.04 -9.81 -1.70
N GLY A 34 7.08 -10.33 -1.05
CA GLY A 34 8.47 -10.04 -1.42
C GLY A 34 8.79 -10.47 -2.86
N ASN A 35 8.29 -11.62 -3.31
CA ASN A 35 8.47 -12.07 -4.70
C ASN A 35 7.68 -11.21 -5.70
N GLU A 36 6.46 -10.81 -5.34
CA GLU A 36 5.60 -9.96 -6.19
C GLU A 36 6.18 -8.55 -6.35
N LEU A 37 6.78 -7.99 -5.29
CA LEU A 37 7.34 -6.64 -5.30
C LEU A 37 8.78 -6.57 -5.79
N ALA A 38 9.55 -7.66 -5.77
CA ALA A 38 10.95 -7.67 -6.20
C ALA A 38 11.18 -7.07 -7.61
N PRO A 39 10.34 -7.33 -8.63
CA PRO A 39 10.46 -6.72 -9.96
C PRO A 39 10.18 -5.21 -10.01
N LEU A 40 9.60 -4.64 -8.94
CA LEU A 40 9.23 -3.23 -8.86
C LEU A 40 10.35 -2.35 -8.28
N LYS A 41 11.42 -2.95 -7.75
CA LYS A 41 12.56 -2.22 -7.18
C LYS A 41 13.14 -1.24 -8.20
N GLY A 42 13.32 0.02 -7.77
CA GLY A 42 13.83 1.11 -8.62
C GLY A 42 12.76 1.79 -9.47
N LYS A 43 11.50 1.33 -9.46
CA LYS A 43 10.38 2.05 -10.08
C LYS A 43 9.86 3.09 -9.09
N GLY A 44 10.24 4.35 -9.32
CA GLY A 44 9.81 5.45 -8.47
C GLY A 44 8.30 5.70 -8.54
N TYR A 45 7.69 5.94 -7.39
CA TYR A 45 6.28 6.31 -7.26
C TYR A 45 6.06 7.34 -6.15
N PHE A 46 4.91 8.01 -6.19
CA PHE A 46 4.45 8.88 -5.11
C PHE A 46 3.21 8.30 -4.44
N VAL A 47 3.06 8.52 -3.15
CA VAL A 47 1.87 8.16 -2.35
C VAL A 47 1.16 9.40 -1.86
N PHE A 48 -0.13 9.32 -1.57
CA PHE A 48 -0.88 10.47 -1.09
C PHE A 48 -0.38 10.94 0.28
N HIS A 49 -0.35 10.06 1.29
CA HIS A 49 0.30 10.35 2.57
C HIS A 49 1.39 9.35 2.99
N ASP A 50 2.24 9.79 3.91
CA ASP A 50 3.42 9.06 4.38
C ASP A 50 3.09 7.96 5.41
N ALA A 51 2.42 6.89 4.97
CA ALA A 51 2.06 5.76 5.84
C ALA A 51 2.80 4.46 5.56
N TYR A 52 3.54 4.37 4.46
CA TYR A 52 4.01 3.09 3.93
C TYR A 52 5.47 2.75 4.30
N GLY A 53 6.18 3.64 4.99
CA GLY A 53 7.63 3.52 5.20
C GLY A 53 8.13 2.18 5.78
N TYR A 54 7.38 1.55 6.69
CA TYR A 54 7.73 0.21 7.20
C TYR A 54 7.64 -0.87 6.12
N TYR A 55 6.55 -0.87 5.36
CA TYR A 55 6.30 -1.80 4.27
C TYR A 55 7.34 -1.62 3.16
N GLU A 56 7.59 -0.37 2.78
CA GLU A 56 8.53 -0.01 1.72
C GLU A 56 9.96 -0.39 2.08
N LYS A 57 10.39 -0.09 3.31
CA LYS A 57 11.71 -0.48 3.80
C LYS A 57 11.88 -1.99 3.86
N HIS A 58 10.85 -2.71 4.31
CA HIS A 58 10.89 -4.17 4.44
C HIS A 58 11.03 -4.87 3.08
N TYR A 59 10.29 -4.42 2.06
CA TYR A 59 10.33 -5.01 0.72
C TYR A 59 11.33 -4.35 -0.24
N GLY A 60 12.00 -3.27 0.19
CA GLY A 60 13.01 -2.55 -0.59
C GLY A 60 12.41 -1.74 -1.75
N LEU A 61 11.21 -1.19 -1.55
CA LEU A 61 10.58 -0.27 -2.49
C LEU A 61 11.23 1.11 -2.45
N THR A 62 11.06 1.88 -3.54
CA THR A 62 11.72 3.17 -3.74
C THR A 62 10.69 4.28 -3.94
N PRO A 63 9.98 4.73 -2.88
CA PRO A 63 9.13 5.90 -2.97
C PRO A 63 9.97 7.14 -3.30
N LEU A 64 9.43 8.01 -4.14
CA LEU A 64 10.03 9.31 -4.47
C LEU A 64 9.53 10.42 -3.53
N GLY A 65 8.38 10.20 -2.89
CA GLY A 65 7.84 11.10 -1.88
C GLY A 65 6.33 10.96 -1.68
N HIS A 66 5.78 11.93 -0.95
CA HIS A 66 4.36 12.01 -0.62
C HIS A 66 3.79 13.41 -0.85
N PHE A 67 2.46 13.51 -0.99
CA PHE A 67 1.77 14.79 -1.22
C PHE A 67 1.61 15.57 0.07
N THR A 68 1.27 14.89 1.16
CA THR A 68 1.07 15.47 2.47
C THR A 68 1.45 14.50 3.57
N VAL A 69 1.87 15.03 4.73
CA VAL A 69 2.05 14.23 5.95
C VAL A 69 0.72 14.08 6.69
N ASN A 70 -0.11 15.13 6.69
CA ASN A 70 -1.46 15.08 7.25
C ASN A 70 -2.48 15.16 6.12
N PRO A 71 -3.19 14.06 5.82
CA PRO A 71 -4.13 14.01 4.70
C PRO A 71 -5.41 14.83 4.91
N GLU A 72 -5.67 15.33 6.13
CA GLU A 72 -6.74 16.30 6.40
C GLU A 72 -6.41 17.71 5.89
N ILE A 73 -5.12 18.00 5.68
CA ILE A 73 -4.64 19.29 5.21
C ILE A 73 -4.40 19.20 3.70
N GLN A 74 -5.17 19.95 2.92
CA GLN A 74 -4.96 19.99 1.48
C GLN A 74 -3.62 20.65 1.14
N PRO A 75 -2.83 20.05 0.23
CA PRO A 75 -1.61 20.69 -0.26
C PRO A 75 -1.95 21.98 -1.00
N GLY A 76 -1.18 23.05 -0.72
CA GLY A 76 -1.30 24.31 -1.45
C GLY A 76 -0.86 24.21 -2.91
N ALA A 77 -1.23 25.19 -3.73
CA ALA A 77 -0.93 25.20 -5.16
C ALA A 77 0.58 25.12 -5.49
N GLN A 78 1.43 25.77 -4.68
CA GLN A 78 2.89 25.67 -4.83
C GLN A 78 3.37 24.23 -4.65
N ARG A 79 2.92 23.54 -3.60
CA ARG A 79 3.28 22.15 -3.33
C ARG A 79 2.83 21.23 -4.46
N LEU A 80 1.64 21.45 -5.01
CA LEU A 80 1.14 20.69 -6.17
C LEU A 80 1.99 20.90 -7.43
N HIS A 81 2.45 22.14 -7.66
CA HIS A 81 3.36 22.43 -8.76
C HIS A 81 4.71 21.71 -8.59
N GLU A 82 5.29 21.77 -7.40
CA GLU A 82 6.54 21.07 -7.07
C GLU A 82 6.44 19.56 -7.30
N ILE A 83 5.35 18.93 -6.80
CA ILE A 83 5.13 17.49 -6.97
C ILE A 83 4.98 17.17 -8.46
N ARG A 84 4.22 17.96 -9.22
CA ARG A 84 4.06 17.75 -10.66
C ARG A 84 5.41 17.83 -11.39
N THR A 85 6.25 18.80 -11.04
CA THR A 85 7.60 18.93 -11.59
C THR A 85 8.45 17.70 -11.25
N GLN A 86 8.44 17.26 -9.98
CA GLN A 86 9.16 16.06 -9.55
C GLN A 86 8.68 14.79 -10.25
N LEU A 87 7.38 14.63 -10.47
CA LEU A 87 6.83 13.49 -11.21
C LEU A 87 7.40 13.38 -12.63
N VAL A 88 7.55 14.52 -13.31
CA VAL A 88 8.09 14.59 -14.67
C VAL A 88 9.61 14.42 -14.67
N GLU A 89 10.33 15.17 -13.84
CA GLU A 89 11.80 15.18 -13.79
C GLU A 89 12.36 13.83 -13.33
N GLN A 90 11.75 13.23 -12.31
CA GLN A 90 12.18 11.94 -11.75
C GLN A 90 11.56 10.74 -12.47
N LYS A 91 10.79 10.98 -13.55
CA LYS A 91 10.15 9.95 -14.38
C LYS A 91 9.37 8.95 -13.53
N ALA A 92 8.54 9.46 -12.61
CA ALA A 92 7.73 8.63 -11.75
C ALA A 92 6.86 7.69 -12.58
N THR A 93 6.84 6.41 -12.19
CA THR A 93 6.00 5.41 -12.87
C THR A 93 4.54 5.56 -12.44
N CYS A 94 4.34 5.95 -11.17
CA CYS A 94 3.02 5.95 -10.56
C CYS A 94 2.79 7.01 -9.49
N VAL A 95 1.50 7.29 -9.31
CA VAL A 95 0.97 8.01 -8.17
C VAL A 95 -0.19 7.23 -7.55
N PHE A 96 -0.17 7.09 -6.23
CA PHE A 96 -1.21 6.38 -5.50
C PHE A 96 -2.12 7.35 -4.74
N ALA A 97 -3.41 7.26 -5.02
CA ALA A 97 -4.46 7.83 -4.19
C ALA A 97 -4.86 6.84 -3.09
N GLU A 98 -5.75 7.27 -2.20
CA GLU A 98 -6.29 6.43 -1.13
C GLU A 98 -7.81 6.58 -1.07
N PRO A 99 -8.56 5.51 -0.73
CA PRO A 99 -10.01 5.54 -0.69
C PRO A 99 -10.59 6.59 0.26
N GLN A 100 -9.86 6.93 1.32
CA GLN A 100 -10.31 7.83 2.38
C GLN A 100 -10.29 9.30 1.96
N PHE A 101 -9.61 9.66 0.86
CA PHE A 101 -9.40 11.04 0.44
C PHE A 101 -9.89 11.29 -0.97
N ARG A 102 -10.32 12.53 -1.23
CA ARG A 102 -10.85 12.90 -2.56
C ARG A 102 -9.74 12.80 -3.61
N PRO A 103 -9.92 12.00 -4.68
CA PRO A 103 -8.86 11.76 -5.67
C PRO A 103 -8.55 13.00 -6.53
N ALA A 104 -9.40 14.04 -6.48
CA ALA A 104 -9.26 15.26 -7.29
C ALA A 104 -7.86 15.90 -7.23
N VAL A 105 -7.19 15.84 -6.06
CA VAL A 105 -5.83 16.37 -5.89
C VAL A 105 -4.80 15.54 -6.68
N VAL A 106 -4.90 14.20 -6.59
CA VAL A 106 -4.03 13.27 -7.31
C VAL A 106 -4.28 13.34 -8.82
N GLU A 107 -5.56 13.41 -9.23
CA GLU A 107 -5.96 13.57 -10.63
C GLU A 107 -5.43 14.87 -11.24
N ALA A 108 -5.51 15.99 -10.50
CA ALA A 108 -5.02 17.28 -10.96
C ALA A 108 -3.50 17.26 -11.25
N VAL A 109 -2.75 16.52 -10.45
CA VAL A 109 -1.30 16.40 -10.58
C VAL A 109 -0.89 15.40 -11.67
N ALA A 110 -1.62 14.30 -11.82
CA ALA A 110 -1.38 13.33 -12.89
C ALA A 110 -1.79 13.85 -14.29
N ARG A 111 -2.76 14.77 -14.37
CA ARG A 111 -3.31 15.28 -15.63
C ARG A 111 -2.24 15.89 -16.55
N GLY A 112 -2.12 15.34 -17.76
CA GLY A 112 -1.15 15.80 -18.75
C GLY A 112 0.28 15.31 -18.47
N THR A 113 0.43 14.29 -17.63
CA THR A 113 1.67 13.51 -17.46
C THR A 113 1.44 12.08 -17.97
N SER A 114 2.51 11.31 -18.13
CA SER A 114 2.44 9.87 -18.43
C SER A 114 2.37 8.98 -17.19
N VAL A 115 2.20 9.57 -15.99
CA VAL A 115 2.17 8.85 -14.72
C VAL A 115 0.86 8.09 -14.59
N ARG A 116 0.92 6.83 -14.18
CA ARG A 116 -0.26 6.01 -13.93
C ARG A 116 -0.83 6.26 -12.53
N MET A 117 -2.14 6.18 -12.40
CA MET A 117 -2.82 6.30 -11.12
C MET A 117 -3.15 4.91 -10.56
N GLY A 118 -2.84 4.70 -9.28
CA GLY A 118 -3.24 3.55 -8.50
C GLY A 118 -3.98 3.97 -7.23
N THR A 119 -4.44 3.00 -6.45
CA THR A 119 -5.01 3.22 -5.12
C THR A 119 -4.36 2.27 -4.14
N LEU A 120 -3.90 2.80 -3.01
CA LEU A 120 -3.46 2.01 -1.86
C LEU A 120 -4.39 2.31 -0.69
N ASP A 121 -4.66 1.31 0.15
CA ASP A 121 -5.47 1.47 1.35
C ASP A 121 -4.65 1.03 2.56
N PRO A 122 -4.11 1.97 3.37
CA PRO A 122 -3.27 1.62 4.50
C PRO A 122 -4.08 1.02 5.66
N LEU A 123 -5.42 1.11 5.61
CA LEU A 123 -6.31 0.64 6.67
C LEU A 123 -7.05 -0.65 6.29
N GLY A 124 -7.01 -1.05 5.02
CA GLY A 124 -7.68 -2.26 4.56
C GLY A 124 -9.19 -2.21 4.80
N THR A 125 -9.83 -1.08 4.52
CA THR A 125 -11.25 -0.83 4.83
C THR A 125 -12.20 -1.86 4.23
N ASN A 126 -11.80 -2.51 3.13
CA ASN A 126 -12.57 -3.56 2.46
C ASN A 126 -12.25 -4.98 2.96
N ILE A 127 -11.35 -5.14 3.93
CA ILE A 127 -10.93 -6.44 4.48
C ILE A 127 -11.85 -6.81 5.65
N LYS A 128 -12.54 -7.95 5.51
CA LYS A 128 -13.35 -8.50 6.60
C LYS A 128 -12.47 -9.09 7.70
N LEU A 129 -12.83 -8.82 8.95
CA LEU A 129 -12.16 -9.40 10.11
C LEU A 129 -12.29 -10.93 10.09
N GLY A 130 -11.18 -11.60 10.39
CA GLY A 130 -11.09 -13.05 10.38
C GLY A 130 -9.66 -13.52 10.64
N LYS A 131 -9.49 -14.84 10.78
CA LYS A 131 -8.19 -15.44 11.12
C LYS A 131 -7.07 -15.07 10.15
N THR A 132 -7.40 -14.93 8.87
CA THR A 132 -6.46 -14.64 7.77
C THR A 132 -6.51 -13.19 7.30
N SER A 133 -7.25 -12.31 7.98
CA SER A 133 -7.50 -10.93 7.54
C SER A 133 -6.22 -10.13 7.35
N TYR A 134 -5.23 -10.29 8.23
CA TYR A 134 -3.94 -9.62 8.10
C TYR A 134 -3.12 -10.09 6.89
N SER A 135 -3.17 -11.37 6.56
CA SER A 135 -2.56 -11.88 5.31
C SER A 135 -3.30 -11.34 4.08
N ALA A 136 -4.64 -11.35 4.11
CA ALA A 136 -5.46 -10.84 3.02
C ALA A 136 -5.30 -9.32 2.80
N PHE A 137 -4.96 -8.57 3.85
CA PHE A 137 -4.63 -7.14 3.75
C PHE A 137 -3.44 -6.88 2.83
N PHE A 138 -2.49 -7.81 2.73
CA PHE A 138 -1.31 -7.62 1.89
C PHE A 138 -1.55 -7.86 0.40
N GLU A 139 -2.58 -8.61 0.00
CA GLU A 139 -2.87 -8.87 -1.42
C GLU A 139 -3.12 -7.59 -2.25
N PRO A 140 -4.01 -6.65 -1.85
CA PRO A 140 -4.26 -5.46 -2.66
C PRO A 140 -3.07 -4.48 -2.69
N ILE A 141 -2.24 -4.45 -1.65
CA ILE A 141 -1.07 -3.56 -1.54
C ILE A 141 0.20 -4.15 -2.18
N SER A 142 0.25 -5.47 -2.40
CA SER A 142 1.32 -6.14 -3.14
C SER A 142 1.08 -6.18 -4.65
N GLN A 143 -0.17 -6.01 -5.07
CA GLN A 143 -0.50 -6.01 -6.48
C GLN A 143 0.16 -4.84 -7.20
N PRO A 144 0.77 -5.09 -8.38
CA PRO A 144 1.29 -4.03 -9.22
C PRO A 144 0.11 -3.38 -9.95
N VAL A 145 -0.77 -2.69 -9.19
CA VAL A 145 -1.89 -1.88 -9.70
C VAL A 145 -1.38 -0.86 -10.73
N CYS A 146 -0.11 -0.49 -10.55
CA CYS A 146 0.66 0.37 -11.41
C CYS A 146 1.27 -0.27 -12.65
N GLU A 147 1.19 -1.58 -12.87
CA GLU A 147 1.80 -2.23 -14.05
C GLU A 147 0.80 -2.71 -15.09
N LEU A 148 -0.49 -2.80 -14.78
CA LEU A 148 -1.48 -3.26 -15.74
C LEU A 148 -1.56 -2.28 -16.92
N PRO A 149 -1.20 -2.70 -18.15
CA PRO A 149 -1.64 -1.99 -19.33
C PRO A 149 -3.16 -2.15 -19.42
N GLU A 150 -3.86 -1.19 -20.03
CA GLU A 150 -5.30 -1.22 -20.34
C GLU A 150 -5.78 -2.44 -21.19
N ARG A 151 -4.99 -3.50 -21.34
CA ARG A 151 -5.26 -4.66 -22.20
C ARG A 151 -5.99 -5.84 -21.55
N ARG A 152 -6.42 -5.75 -20.28
CA ARG A 152 -7.20 -6.84 -19.64
C ARG A 152 -8.72 -6.74 -19.81
N LEU A 153 -9.25 -5.73 -20.52
CA LEU A 153 -10.68 -5.59 -20.80
C LEU A 153 -11.12 -6.12 -22.19
N MET A 154 -10.24 -6.73 -22.97
CA MET A 154 -10.56 -7.34 -24.27
C MET A 154 -10.29 -8.85 -24.28
N ARG A 155 -10.92 -9.57 -23.35
CA ARG A 155 -11.21 -11.00 -23.51
C ARG A 155 -12.68 -11.23 -23.14
N LYS A 156 -13.55 -10.99 -24.12
CA LYS A 156 -14.78 -11.76 -24.32
C LYS A 156 -14.52 -12.69 -25.49
#